data_AF-F9MMH8-F1
#
_entry.id   AF-F9MMH8-F1
#
_cell.length_a   1.000
_cell.length_b   1.000
_cell.length_c   1.000
_cell.angle_alpha   90.00
_cell.angle_beta   90.00
_cell.angle_gamma   90.00
#
_symmetry.space_group_name_H-M   'P 1'
#
loop_
_entity.id
_entity.type
_entity.pdbx_description
1 polymer ?
#
loop_
_entity_poly.entity_id
_entity_poly.type
_entity_poly.pdbx_seq_one_letter_code
_entity_poly.pdbx_strand_id
1 'polypeptide(L)'
;MGGRGSTSSLARLQKYGTEFKEVKTTAYGGKLHMKDKRILFIKTREKHNKTPYDSMMPNRIYVLINSRDTKRKVKSITFTDKMGFAYKFVDVNVAHYNIGKGKLGHTHMTYDRKEPREMNRSERKLVRKVLAAYHRPKYIKKRGEIKKWLYYMKNFPLGKT
;
A
#
# COMPACT_ATOMS: atom_id res chain seq x y z
N MET A 1 -41.23 0.35 4.12
CA MET A 1 -40.15 1.09 3.41
C MET A 1 -38.86 0.84 4.21
N GLY A 2 -37.83 0.11 3.81
CA GLY A 2 -37.22 -0.06 2.49
C GLY A 2 -35.83 0.62 2.53
N GLY A 3 -34.73 -0.13 2.69
CA GLY A 3 -33.39 0.42 2.42
C GLY A 3 -32.21 -0.12 3.22
N ARG A 4 -31.67 -1.24 2.75
CA ARG A 4 -30.38 -1.85 3.13
C ARG A 4 -29.21 -0.86 3.04
N GLY A 5 -28.26 -1.01 3.96
CA GLY A 5 -26.82 -0.94 3.63
C GLY A 5 -26.16 0.42 3.79
N SER A 6 -25.21 0.46 4.73
CA SER A 6 -24.17 1.48 4.84
C SER A 6 -23.26 1.51 3.60
N THR A 7 -23.75 2.05 2.49
CA THR A 7 -22.97 2.23 1.26
C THR A 7 -23.00 3.68 0.83
N SER A 8 -22.10 4.53 1.35
CA SER A 8 -21.80 5.82 0.69
C SER A 8 -20.64 6.64 1.25
N SER A 9 -19.67 6.11 2.01
CA SER A 9 -18.42 6.89 2.24
C SER A 9 -17.57 7.03 0.96
N LEU A 10 -17.97 6.38 -0.14
CA LEU A 10 -17.40 6.48 -1.49
C LEU A 10 -18.20 7.42 -2.41
N ALA A 11 -19.41 7.86 -2.03
CA ALA A 11 -20.33 8.56 -2.93
C ALA A 11 -20.36 10.09 -2.76
N ARG A 12 -19.68 10.64 -1.75
CA ARG A 12 -19.60 12.09 -1.51
C ARG A 12 -18.18 12.65 -1.70
N LEU A 13 -17.44 12.10 -2.66
CA LEU A 13 -16.15 12.62 -3.15
C LEU A 13 -16.32 12.98 -4.62
N GLN A 14 -16.91 14.15 -4.89
CA GLN A 14 -17.06 14.65 -6.25
C GLN A 14 -15.78 15.41 -6.63
N LYS A 15 -15.17 14.99 -7.75
CA LYS A 15 -14.02 15.53 -8.53
C LYS A 15 -12.57 15.14 -8.21
N TYR A 16 -12.16 14.78 -6.98
CA TYR A 16 -10.79 14.33 -6.71
C TYR A 16 -10.75 12.87 -6.21
N GLY A 17 -9.81 12.05 -6.71
CA GLY A 17 -9.70 10.62 -6.35
C GLY A 17 -10.38 9.62 -7.31
N THR A 18 -11.01 10.08 -8.40
CA THR A 18 -11.56 9.21 -9.47
C THR A 18 -10.48 8.44 -10.23
N GLU A 19 -9.24 8.91 -10.18
CA GLU A 19 -8.05 8.29 -10.76
C GLU A 19 -7.70 6.94 -10.12
N PHE A 20 -8.33 6.60 -8.99
CA PHE A 20 -8.12 5.35 -8.27
C PHE A 20 -9.36 4.47 -8.21
N LYS A 21 -9.13 3.16 -8.06
CA LYS A 21 -10.15 2.16 -7.72
C LYS A 21 -9.67 1.34 -6.54
N GLU A 22 -10.59 1.04 -5.63
CA GLU A 22 -10.31 0.19 -4.49
C GLU A 22 -10.01 -1.25 -4.94
N VAL A 23 -9.02 -1.86 -4.31
CA VAL A 23 -8.63 -3.26 -4.50
C VAL A 23 -9.23 -4.06 -3.35
N LYS A 24 -10.24 -4.88 -3.66
CA LYS A 24 -10.96 -5.70 -2.67
C LYS A 24 -10.44 -7.13 -2.57
N THR A 25 -9.46 -7.50 -3.40
CA THR A 25 -8.89 -8.84 -3.46
C THR A 25 -7.37 -8.83 -3.33
N THR A 26 -6.84 -9.86 -2.69
CA THR A 26 -5.41 -10.15 -2.59
C THR A 26 -4.81 -10.40 -3.97
N ALA A 27 -3.47 -10.45 -4.07
CA ALA A 27 -2.78 -10.83 -5.31
C ALA A 27 -3.28 -12.18 -5.88
N TYR A 28 -3.77 -13.06 -5.01
CA TYR A 28 -4.23 -14.43 -5.31
C TYR A 28 -5.77 -14.57 -5.39
N GLY A 29 -6.53 -13.46 -5.40
CA GLY A 29 -7.98 -13.49 -5.58
C GLY A 29 -8.80 -13.89 -4.35
N GLY A 30 -8.19 -14.00 -3.17
CA GLY A 30 -8.90 -14.06 -1.89
C GLY A 30 -9.39 -12.67 -1.44
N LYS A 31 -10.36 -12.60 -0.53
CA LYS A 31 -10.87 -11.33 0.02
C LYS A 31 -9.75 -10.58 0.74
N LEU A 32 -9.53 -9.31 0.37
CA LEU A 32 -8.56 -8.46 1.03
C LEU A 32 -9.22 -7.76 2.22
N HIS A 33 -8.65 -7.94 3.40
CA HIS A 33 -9.15 -7.30 4.61
C HIS A 33 -8.00 -7.00 5.57
N MET A 34 -8.08 -5.86 6.23
CA MET A 34 -7.18 -5.45 7.30
C MET A 34 -7.98 -5.05 8.54
N LYS A 35 -7.45 -5.38 9.72
CA LYS A 35 -8.04 -4.98 11.00
C LYS A 35 -8.06 -3.46 11.16
N ASP A 36 -7.02 -2.77 10.68
CA ASP A 36 -6.97 -1.30 10.68
C ASP A 36 -7.77 -0.78 9.48
N LYS A 37 -8.95 -0.21 9.77
CA LYS A 37 -9.86 0.32 8.76
C LYS A 37 -9.33 1.57 8.06
N ARG A 38 -8.28 2.24 8.57
CA ARG A 38 -7.67 3.40 7.92
C ARG A 38 -6.93 3.03 6.64
N ILE A 39 -6.53 1.76 6.50
CA ILE A 39 -5.75 1.27 5.36
C ILE A 39 -6.67 0.90 4.21
N LEU A 40 -6.46 1.54 3.07
CA LEU A 40 -7.18 1.29 1.82
C LEU A 40 -6.20 0.85 0.74
N PHE A 41 -6.50 -0.27 0.09
CA PHE A 41 -5.73 -0.72 -1.05
C PHE A 41 -6.36 -0.16 -2.31
N ILE A 42 -5.53 0.46 -3.14
CA ILE A 42 -5.97 1.14 -4.35
C ILE A 42 -5.06 0.77 -5.52
N LYS A 43 -5.60 0.91 -6.72
CA LYS A 43 -4.82 0.92 -7.96
C LYS A 43 -5.32 2.04 -8.84
N THR A 44 -4.47 2.56 -9.71
CA THR A 44 -4.90 3.54 -10.69
C THR A 44 -5.92 2.94 -11.64
N ARG A 45 -6.87 3.75 -12.10
CA ARG A 45 -7.79 3.37 -13.18
C ARG A 45 -7.08 3.36 -14.52
N GLU A 46 -6.20 4.33 -14.72
CA GLU A 46 -5.36 4.45 -15.91
C GLU A 46 -4.09 3.61 -15.83
N LYS A 47 -3.42 3.48 -16.98
CA LYS A 47 -2.19 2.68 -17.12
C LYS A 47 -1.06 3.22 -16.24
N HIS A 48 -1.00 4.51 -15.91
CA HIS A 48 0.11 5.08 -15.15
C HIS A 48 -0.14 5.02 -13.63
N ASN A 49 0.84 4.50 -12.88
CA ASN A 49 0.76 4.41 -11.42
C ASN A 49 1.11 5.75 -10.77
N LYS A 50 0.16 6.68 -10.72
CA LYS A 50 0.23 7.92 -9.94
C LYS A 50 0.02 7.61 -8.45
N THR A 51 0.77 8.25 -7.57
CA THR A 51 0.57 8.11 -6.12
C THR A 51 -0.54 9.07 -5.68
N PRO A 52 -1.37 8.75 -4.68
CA PRO A 52 -2.23 9.73 -4.05
C PRO A 52 -1.41 10.90 -3.50
N TYR A 53 -1.81 12.14 -3.78
CA TYR A 53 -1.15 13.33 -3.26
C TYR A 53 -2.17 14.22 -2.55
N ASP A 54 -3.17 14.71 -3.26
CA ASP A 54 -4.11 15.69 -2.71
C ASP A 54 -5.56 15.18 -2.67
N SER A 55 -6.36 15.83 -1.82
CA SER A 55 -7.82 15.71 -1.77
C SER A 55 -8.33 14.27 -1.59
N MET A 56 -7.56 13.48 -0.85
CA MET A 56 -7.93 12.13 -0.46
C MET A 56 -8.81 12.16 0.79
N MET A 57 -9.37 11.01 1.18
CA MET A 57 -10.08 10.93 2.45
C MET A 57 -9.12 11.26 3.61
N PRO A 58 -9.51 12.16 4.52
CA PRO A 58 -8.71 12.50 5.68
C PRO A 58 -8.31 11.28 6.53
N ASN A 59 -7.12 11.34 7.12
CA ASN A 59 -6.59 10.37 8.08
C ASN A 59 -6.60 8.91 7.57
N ARG A 60 -6.29 8.71 6.28
CA ARG A 60 -6.20 7.40 5.65
C ARG A 60 -4.77 7.03 5.30
N ILE A 61 -4.59 5.73 5.10
CA ILE A 61 -3.34 5.13 4.65
C ILE A 61 -3.64 4.41 3.33
N TYR A 62 -3.11 4.91 2.24
CA TYR A 62 -3.34 4.36 0.90
C TYR A 62 -2.20 3.47 0.47
N VAL A 63 -2.51 2.22 0.17
CA VAL A 63 -1.57 1.25 -0.37
C VAL A 63 -1.77 1.17 -1.88
N LEU A 64 -0.81 1.68 -2.65
CA LEU A 64 -0.86 1.64 -4.09
C LEU A 64 -0.36 0.30 -4.62
N ILE A 65 -1.23 -0.44 -5.30
CA ILE A 65 -0.88 -1.64 -6.04
C ILE A 65 -0.47 -1.26 -7.46
N ASN A 66 0.70 -1.76 -7.89
CA ASN A 66 1.17 -1.57 -9.24
C ASN A 66 0.23 -2.28 -10.24
N SER A 67 -0.44 -1.49 -11.09
CA SER A 67 -1.38 -1.99 -12.09
C SER A 67 -0.70 -2.60 -13.33
N ARG A 68 0.57 -2.27 -13.58
CA ARG A 68 1.38 -2.75 -14.73
C ARG A 68 2.20 -4.01 -14.45
N ASP A 69 2.49 -4.30 -13.18
CA ASP A 69 3.33 -5.45 -12.84
C ASP A 69 2.49 -6.74 -12.88
N THR A 70 2.88 -7.68 -13.74
CA THR A 70 2.32 -9.04 -13.79
C THR A 70 2.41 -9.76 -12.44
N LYS A 71 3.35 -9.34 -11.58
CA LYS A 71 3.55 -9.87 -10.23
C LYS A 71 2.70 -9.17 -9.17
N ARG A 72 1.84 -8.20 -9.55
CA ARG A 72 0.90 -7.47 -8.67
C ARG A 72 1.56 -7.04 -7.37
N LYS A 73 2.55 -6.18 -7.42
CA LYS A 73 3.30 -5.77 -6.22
C LYS A 73 2.71 -4.52 -5.58
N VAL A 74 2.80 -4.44 -4.26
CA VAL A 74 2.63 -3.19 -3.51
C VAL A 74 3.74 -2.23 -3.91
N LYS A 75 3.40 -1.07 -4.48
CA LYS A 75 4.35 -0.06 -4.97
C LYS A 75 4.79 0.89 -3.85
N SER A 76 3.81 1.51 -3.19
CA SER A 76 4.03 2.51 -2.16
C SER A 76 2.87 2.57 -1.17
N ILE A 77 3.11 3.19 -0.03
CA ILE A 77 2.13 3.48 1.02
C ILE A 77 2.13 4.99 1.26
N THR A 78 0.97 5.62 1.21
CA THR A 78 0.81 7.07 1.39
C THR A 78 -0.04 7.36 2.61
N PHE A 79 0.36 8.33 3.42
CA PHE A 79 -0.39 8.77 4.59
C PHE A 79 -0.99 10.14 4.34
N THR A 80 -2.27 10.29 4.68
CA THR A 80 -2.97 11.57 4.56
C THR A 80 -3.26 12.18 5.92
N ASP A 81 -3.21 13.50 5.98
CA ASP A 81 -3.50 14.28 7.18
C ASP A 81 -5.02 14.49 7.36
N LYS A 82 -5.38 15.35 8.31
CA LYS A 82 -6.78 15.72 8.61
C LYS A 82 -7.48 16.47 7.46
N MET A 83 -6.72 17.05 6.54
CA MET A 83 -7.23 17.78 5.38
C MET A 83 -7.25 16.90 4.12
N GLY A 84 -6.69 15.68 4.19
CA GLY A 84 -6.64 14.76 3.06
C GLY A 84 -5.39 14.92 2.20
N PHE A 85 -4.40 15.71 2.63
CA PHE A 85 -3.14 15.90 1.94
C PHE A 85 -2.11 14.86 2.36
N ALA A 86 -1.37 14.36 1.38
CA ALA A 86 -0.31 13.42 1.63
C ALA A 86 0.92 14.09 2.24
N TYR A 87 1.33 13.62 3.42
CA TYR A 87 2.47 14.20 4.15
C TYR A 87 3.64 13.22 4.32
N LYS A 88 3.42 11.94 3.98
CA LYS A 88 4.43 10.87 4.11
C LYS A 88 4.19 9.78 3.09
N PHE A 89 5.29 9.31 2.50
CA PHE A 89 5.29 8.26 1.51
C PHE A 89 6.31 7.19 1.88
N VAL A 90 5.91 5.93 1.83
CA VAL A 90 6.80 4.79 2.01
C VAL A 90 6.84 4.04 0.69
N ASP A 91 7.94 4.14 -0.03
CA ASP A 91 8.14 3.40 -1.26
C ASP A 91 8.65 2.00 -0.91
N VAL A 92 7.97 0.97 -1.42
CA VAL A 92 8.20 -0.43 -1.01
C VAL A 92 9.14 -1.15 -1.98
N ASN A 93 9.13 -0.80 -3.26
CA ASN A 93 9.86 -1.50 -4.32
C ASN A 93 11.01 -0.71 -4.95
N VAL A 94 11.37 0.45 -4.38
CA VAL A 94 12.45 1.29 -4.91
C VAL A 94 13.63 1.22 -3.95
N ALA A 95 14.74 0.68 -4.45
CA ALA A 95 16.03 0.75 -3.75
C ALA A 95 16.69 2.08 -4.10
N HIS A 96 17.14 2.82 -3.09
CA HIS A 96 18.05 3.94 -3.28
C HIS A 96 19.44 3.50 -2.86
N TYR A 97 20.42 3.65 -3.75
CA TYR A 97 21.80 3.25 -3.48
C TYR A 97 22.45 4.12 -2.38
N ASN A 98 21.97 5.36 -2.20
CA ASN A 98 22.58 6.32 -1.26
C ASN A 98 22.02 6.26 0.16
N ILE A 99 20.87 5.58 0.39
CA ILE A 99 20.21 5.53 1.70
C ILE A 99 19.95 4.07 2.05
N GLY A 100 20.84 3.51 2.87
CA GLY A 100 20.65 2.18 3.46
C GLY A 100 21.20 1.01 2.64
N LYS A 101 22.42 1.11 2.09
CA LYS A 101 23.21 -0.03 1.55
C LYS A 101 22.43 -0.92 0.55
N GLY A 102 21.61 -0.34 -0.32
CA GLY A 102 20.83 -1.10 -1.32
C GLY A 102 19.66 -1.92 -0.76
N LYS A 103 19.20 -1.64 0.48
CA LYS A 103 17.98 -2.27 1.02
C LYS A 103 16.73 -1.76 0.28
N LEU A 104 15.77 -2.67 0.06
CA LEU A 104 14.50 -2.33 -0.57
C LEU A 104 13.63 -1.46 0.35
N GLY A 105 13.22 -0.32 -0.20
CA GLY A 105 12.23 0.58 0.36
C GLY A 105 12.78 1.64 1.31
N HIS A 106 12.15 2.80 1.28
CA HIS A 106 12.56 4.01 2.01
C HIS A 106 11.33 4.89 2.26
N THR A 107 11.48 5.87 3.15
CA THR A 107 10.42 6.82 3.48
C THR A 107 10.80 8.21 3.02
N HIS A 108 9.87 8.87 2.35
CA HIS A 108 9.89 10.30 2.09
C HIS A 108 8.98 11.01 3.07
N MET A 109 9.49 12.05 3.67
CA MET A 109 8.70 13.02 4.42
C MET A 109 8.35 14.19 3.49
N THR A 110 7.24 14.86 3.81
CA THR A 110 6.74 16.04 3.10
C THR A 110 6.30 15.78 1.66
N TYR A 111 5.62 16.75 1.08
CA TYR A 111 5.03 16.65 -0.26
C TYR A 111 6.10 16.51 -1.37
N ASP A 112 7.23 17.21 -1.20
CA ASP A 112 8.29 17.34 -2.21
C ASP A 112 9.17 16.09 -2.38
N ARG A 113 9.17 15.18 -1.40
CA ARG A 113 9.95 13.91 -1.44
C ARG A 113 11.44 14.08 -1.77
N LYS A 114 12.03 15.22 -1.39
CA LYS A 114 13.44 15.55 -1.70
C LYS A 114 14.42 14.66 -0.95
N GLU A 115 14.11 14.34 0.30
CA GLU A 115 15.00 13.62 1.20
C GLU A 115 14.40 12.27 1.60
N PRO A 116 14.89 11.17 1.00
CA PRO A 116 14.54 9.85 1.48
C PRO A 116 15.32 9.53 2.75
N ARG A 117 14.68 8.79 3.66
CA ARG A 117 15.34 8.20 4.83
C ARG A 117 15.04 6.71 4.95
N GLU A 118 15.87 6.00 5.71
CA GLU A 118 15.57 4.60 6.06
C GLU A 118 14.22 4.52 6.81
N MET A 119 13.45 3.48 6.50
CA MET A 119 12.22 3.20 7.24
C MET A 119 12.55 2.94 8.71
N ASN A 120 11.79 3.57 9.59
CA ASN A 120 11.86 3.26 11.03
C ASN A 120 11.17 1.92 11.34
N ARG A 121 11.20 1.51 12.61
CA ARG A 121 10.64 0.23 13.05
C ARG A 121 9.13 0.12 12.81
N SER A 122 8.37 1.19 13.05
CA SER A 122 6.91 1.17 12.91
C SER A 122 6.49 1.12 11.43
N GLU A 123 7.19 1.83 10.54
CA GLU A 123 7.02 1.78 9.10
C GLU A 123 7.31 0.39 8.55
N ARG A 124 8.44 -0.22 8.92
CA ARG A 124 8.77 -1.61 8.53
C ARG A 124 7.70 -2.60 8.99
N LYS A 125 7.17 -2.42 10.21
CA LYS A 125 6.09 -3.27 10.75
C LYS A 125 4.79 -3.09 9.96
N LEU A 126 4.43 -1.86 9.57
CA LEU A 126 3.27 -1.59 8.74
C LEU A 126 3.42 -2.21 7.34
N VAL A 127 4.56 -1.99 6.67
CA VAL A 127 4.85 -2.55 5.36
C VAL A 127 4.73 -4.08 5.38
N ARG A 128 5.31 -4.74 6.39
CA ARG A 128 5.15 -6.18 6.59
C ARG A 128 3.69 -6.62 6.71
N LYS A 129 2.88 -5.91 7.52
CA LYS A 129 1.45 -6.23 7.67
C LYS A 129 0.70 -6.08 6.35
N VAL A 130 0.98 -5.02 5.61
CA VAL A 130 0.37 -4.73 4.31
C VAL A 130 0.73 -5.81 3.29
N LEU A 131 2.00 -6.18 3.20
CA LEU A 131 2.48 -7.24 2.31
C LEU A 131 1.90 -8.61 2.69
N ALA A 132 1.85 -8.93 3.98
CA ALA A 132 1.25 -10.16 4.48
C ALA A 132 -0.23 -10.25 4.12
N ALA A 133 -0.98 -9.15 4.30
CA ALA A 133 -2.40 -9.10 3.97
C ALA A 133 -2.62 -9.23 2.46
N TYR A 134 -1.84 -8.50 1.64
CA TYR A 134 -2.05 -8.46 0.20
C TYR A 134 -1.58 -9.72 -0.53
N HIS A 135 -0.47 -10.31 -0.10
CA HIS A 135 0.09 -11.54 -0.68
C HIS A 135 -0.34 -12.79 0.07
N ARG A 136 -1.43 -12.74 0.85
CA ARG A 136 -2.00 -13.95 1.46
C ARG A 136 -2.60 -14.84 0.36
N PRO A 137 -2.13 -16.09 0.18
CA PRO A 137 -2.67 -17.00 -0.81
C PRO A 137 -4.11 -17.40 -0.47
N LYS A 138 -4.96 -17.57 -1.50
CA LYS A 138 -6.37 -17.98 -1.37
C LYS A 138 -6.50 -19.44 -0.88
N TYR A 139 -5.53 -20.29 -1.21
CA TYR A 139 -5.47 -21.70 -0.82
C TYR A 139 -4.04 -22.09 -0.45
N ILE A 140 -3.87 -22.69 0.74
CA ILE A 140 -2.66 -23.39 1.16
C ILE A 140 -2.55 -24.64 0.28
N LYS A 141 -1.85 -24.55 -0.87
CA LYS A 141 -1.16 -25.63 -1.60
C LYS A 141 -0.87 -25.21 -3.06
N LYS A 142 0.15 -24.38 -3.25
CA LYS A 142 1.06 -24.50 -4.41
C LYS A 142 2.48 -24.49 -3.85
N ARG A 143 3.11 -25.67 -3.87
CA ARG A 143 4.36 -26.04 -3.15
C ARG A 143 5.56 -25.10 -3.44
N GLY A 144 5.50 -24.29 -4.50
CA GLY A 144 6.50 -23.28 -4.88
C GLY A 144 6.18 -21.82 -4.51
N GLU A 145 4.92 -21.37 -4.60
CA GLU A 145 4.57 -19.96 -4.33
C GLU A 145 4.60 -19.63 -2.83
N ILE A 146 4.21 -20.58 -1.98
CA ILE A 146 4.27 -20.43 -0.52
C ILE A 146 5.72 -20.27 -0.05
N LYS A 147 6.66 -21.04 -0.62
CA LYS A 147 8.09 -20.92 -0.29
C LYS A 147 8.64 -19.54 -0.66
N LYS A 148 8.23 -18.98 -1.81
CA LYS A 148 8.62 -17.64 -2.24
C LYS A 148 8.05 -16.53 -1.34
N TRP A 149 6.80 -16.66 -0.90
CA TRP A 149 6.18 -15.75 0.07
C TRP A 149 6.87 -15.80 1.44
N LEU A 150 7.12 -17.01 1.97
CA LEU A 150 7.86 -17.20 3.22
C LEU A 150 9.28 -16.64 3.12
N TYR A 151 9.97 -16.87 2.00
CA TYR A 151 11.29 -16.30 1.72
C TYR A 151 11.25 -14.77 1.72
N TYR A 152 10.28 -14.16 1.05
CA TYR A 152 10.13 -12.70 1.00
C TYR A 152 9.87 -12.11 2.41
N MET A 153 9.03 -12.76 3.22
CA MET A 153 8.72 -12.32 4.58
C MET A 153 9.90 -12.50 5.56
N LYS A 154 10.67 -13.59 5.40
CA LYS A 154 11.88 -13.88 6.19
C LYS A 154 13.01 -12.90 5.86
N ASN A 155 13.21 -12.59 4.58
CA ASN A 155 14.29 -11.72 4.11
C ASN A 155 13.92 -10.24 4.00
N PHE A 156 12.68 -9.86 4.33
CA PHE A 156 12.33 -8.44 4.39
C PHE A 156 13.16 -7.78 5.50
N PRO A 157 13.90 -6.68 5.24
CA PRO A 157 14.85 -6.15 6.20
C PRO A 157 14.15 -5.73 7.50
N LEU A 158 14.29 -6.55 8.54
CA LEU A 158 14.13 -6.09 9.92
C LEU A 158 15.40 -5.29 10.17
N GLY A 159 15.36 -3.97 9.95
CA GLY A 159 16.47 -3.14 10.42
C GLY A 159 16.75 -3.50 11.88
N LYS A 160 18.03 -3.74 12.17
CA LYS A 160 18.50 -4.26 13.44
C LYS A 160 17.90 -3.45 14.59
N THR A 161 17.45 -4.17 15.61
CA THR A 161 17.02 -3.63 16.91
C THR A 161 18.12 -2.84 17.56
#